data_AF-A0AAW7ZJ23-F1
#
_entry.id   AF-A0AAW7ZJ23-F1
#
_cell.length_a   1.000
_cell.length_b   1.000
_cell.length_c   1.000
_cell.angle_alpha   90.00
_cell.angle_beta   90.00
_cell.angle_gamma   90.00
#
_symmetry.space_group_name_H-M   'P 1'
#
loop_
_entity.id
_entity.type
_entity.pdbx_description
1 polymer ?
#
loop_
_entity_poly.entity_id
_entity_poly.type
_entity_poly.pdbx_seq_one_letter_code
_entity_poly.pdbx_strand_id
1 'polypeptide(L)' 'MSFKISASSFFQVNPLQREVLYNKALELARIKNNETVVDAYCGIGTIALFFAHQAKQVIGV' A
#
# COMPACT_ATOMS: atom_id res chain seq x y z
N MET A 1 -5.87 -10.14 3.58
CA MET A 1 -5.61 -9.73 2.18
C MET A 1 -4.69 -10.76 1.55
N SER A 2 -4.97 -11.23 0.34
CA SER A 2 -4.15 -12.22 -0.37
C SER A 2 -3.69 -11.62 -1.70
N PHE A 3 -2.39 -11.77 -2.02
CA PHE A 3 -1.79 -11.24 -3.25
C PHE A 3 -1.47 -12.38 -4.21
N LYS A 4 -1.79 -12.20 -5.49
CA LYS A 4 -1.26 -13.05 -6.56
C LYS A 4 0.08 -12.47 -6.98
N ILE A 5 1.15 -13.23 -6.78
CA ILE A 5 2.52 -12.81 -7.08
C ILE A 5 3.01 -13.62 -8.28
N SER A 6 3.43 -12.93 -9.34
CA SER A 6 4.13 -13.55 -10.48
C SER A 6 5.64 -13.50 -10.26
N ALA A 7 6.40 -14.36 -10.94
CA ALA A 7 7.86 -14.38 -10.83
C ALA A 7 8.54 -13.06 -11.22
N SER A 8 7.91 -12.28 -12.12
CA SER A 8 8.41 -10.97 -12.55
C SER A 8 7.90 -9.81 -11.70
N SER A 9 7.00 -10.05 -10.75
CA SER A 9 6.46 -9.01 -9.87
C SER A 9 7.42 -8.73 -8.72
N PHE A 10 7.69 -7.46 -8.45
CA PHE A 10 8.34 -7.08 -7.20
C PHE A 10 7.40 -7.34 -6.02
N PHE A 11 7.94 -7.96 -4.97
CA PHE A 11 7.30 -8.12 -3.68
C PHE A 11 8.33 -7.99 -2.57
N GLN A 12 7.92 -7.41 -1.43
CA GLN A 12 8.82 -7.23 -0.30
C GLN A 12 9.26 -8.59 0.26
N VAL A 13 10.56 -8.84 0.24
CA VAL A 13 11.16 -10.12 0.66
C VAL A 13 11.06 -10.36 2.17
N ASN A 14 10.90 -9.29 2.96
CA ASN A 14 10.74 -9.37 4.41
C ASN A 14 9.30 -8.98 4.82
N PRO A 15 8.40 -9.95 5.01
CA PRO A 15 6.99 -9.67 5.29
C PRO A 15 6.74 -9.01 6.65
N LEU A 16 7.57 -9.30 7.66
CA LEU A 16 7.46 -8.70 8.99
C LEU A 16 7.82 -7.21 8.96
N GLN A 17 8.92 -6.86 8.29
CA GLN A 17 9.34 -5.46 8.16
C GLN A 17 8.45 -4.67 7.20
N ARG A 18 7.87 -5.32 6.19
CA ARG A 18 6.88 -4.70 5.30
C ARG A 18 5.70 -4.13 6.11
N GLU A 19 5.18 -4.88 7.07
CA GLU A 19 4.06 -4.42 7.89
C GLU A 19 4.44 -3.22 8.77
N VAL A 20 5.63 -3.24 9.38
CA VAL A 20 6.16 -2.09 10.14
C VAL A 20 6.29 -0.86 9.24
N LEU A 21 6.87 -1.02 8.05
CA LEU A 21 7.04 0.05 7.08
C LEU A 21 5.71 0.65 6.64
N TYR A 22 4.72 -0.19 6.32
CA TYR A 22 3.43 0.26 5.80
C TYR A 22 2.63 0.98 6.88
N ASN A 23 2.63 0.45 8.10
CA ASN A 23 2.04 1.14 9.25
C ASN A 23 2.71 2.49 9.51
N LYS A 24 4.04 2.56 9.42
CA LYS A 24 4.75 3.83 9.63
C LYS A 24 4.42 4.86 8.57
N ALA A 25 4.33 4.43 7.31
CA ALA A 25 3.91 5.31 6.22
C ALA A 25 2.47 5.82 6.43
N LEU A 26 1.55 4.96 6.86
CA LEU A 26 0.17 5.33 7.16
C LEU A 26 0.07 6.36 8.30
N GLU A 27 0.82 6.13 9.39
CA GLU A 27 0.93 7.05 10.53
C GLU A 27 1.42 8.44 10.11
N LEU A 28 2.47 8.49 9.27
CA LEU A 28 3.06 9.73 8.79
C LEU A 28 2.16 10.47 7.80
N ALA A 29 1.45 9.73 6.94
CA ALA A 29 0.57 10.30 5.92
C ALA A 29 -0.69 10.95 6.52
N ARG A 30 -1.11 10.52 7.73
CA ARG A 30 -2.27 11.10 8.47
C ARG A 30 -3.55 11.21 7.61
N ILE A 31 -3.77 10.19 6.79
CA ILE A 31 -4.88 10.15 5.82
C ILE A 31 -6.21 10.22 6.55
N LYS A 32 -7.11 11.08 6.07
CA LYS A 32 -8.49 11.14 6.54
C LYS A 32 -9.41 10.35 5.61
N ASN A 33 -10.51 9.83 6.17
CA ASN A 33 -11.46 8.96 5.46
C ASN A 33 -12.16 9.58 4.24
N ASN A 34 -11.94 10.86 3.96
CA ASN A 34 -12.52 11.58 2.83
C ASN A 34 -11.48 11.95 1.74
N GLU A 35 -10.23 11.55 1.90
CA GLU A 35 -9.13 11.93 1.01
C GLU A 35 -8.89 10.90 -0.10
N THR A 36 -8.32 11.36 -1.21
CA THR A 36 -7.84 10.51 -2.31
C THR A 36 -6.33 10.39 -2.23
N VAL A 37 -5.81 9.16 -2.23
CA VAL A 37 -4.38 8.86 -2.20
C VAL A 37 -3.92 8.46 -3.60
N VAL A 38 -2.74 8.95 -4.00
CA VAL A 38 -2.06 8.49 -5.22
C VAL A 38 -0.84 7.66 -4.80
N ASP A 39 -0.83 6.38 -5.17
CA ASP A 39 0.29 5.46 -4.96
C ASP A 39 1.12 5.43 -6.25
N ALA A 40 2.21 6.21 -6.27
CA ALA A 40 3.11 6.27 -7.41
C ALA A 40 4.07 5.07 -7.41
N TYR A 41 4.24 4.43 -8.57
CA TYR A 41 5.03 3.22 -8.75
C TYR A 41 4.47 2.04 -7.95
N CYS A 42 3.15 1.88 -7.99
CA CYS A 42 2.43 0.99 -7.07
C CYS A 42 2.77 -0.50 -7.26
N GLY A 43 3.36 -0.87 -8.39
CA GLY A 43 3.67 -2.25 -8.75
C GLY A 43 2.41 -3.11 -8.71
N ILE A 44 2.40 -4.17 -7.91
CA ILE A 44 1.21 -5.02 -7.72
C ILE A 44 0.19 -4.44 -6.70
N GLY A 45 0.37 -3.18 -6.28
CA GLY A 45 -0.59 -2.43 -5.46
C GLY A 45 -0.56 -2.74 -3.97
N THR A 46 0.56 -3.24 -3.43
CA THR A 46 0.61 -3.66 -2.01
C THR A 46 0.41 -2.52 -1.02
N ILE A 47 0.92 -1.32 -1.30
CA ILE A 47 0.73 -0.13 -0.46
C ILE A 47 -0.65 0.45 -0.71
N ALA A 48 -1.05 0.64 -1.98
CA ALA A 48 -2.39 1.11 -2.35
C ALA A 48 -3.51 0.33 -1.65
N LEU A 49 -3.45 -1.00 -1.71
CA LEU A 49 -4.45 -1.87 -1.08
C LEU A 49 -4.39 -1.78 0.45
N PHE A 50 -3.21 -1.60 1.04
CA PHE A 50 -3.08 -1.37 2.48
C PHE A 50 -3.74 -0.05 2.91
N PHE A 51 -3.57 1.01 2.11
CA PHE A 51 -4.07 2.36 2.40
C PHE A 51 -5.58 2.51 2.09
N ALA A 52 -6.14 1.64 1.25
CA ALA A 52 -7.54 1.65 0.87
C ALA A 52 -8.51 1.41 2.05
N HIS A 53 -8.03 0.88 3.17
CA HIS A 53 -8.84 0.76 4.40
C HIS A 53 -9.13 2.09 5.08
N GLN A 54 -8.32 3.12 4.83
CA GLN A 54 -8.43 4.43 5.47
C GLN A 54 -8.72 5.58 4.50
N ALA A 55 -8.32 5.49 3.23
CA ALA A 55 -8.64 6.50 2.23
C ALA A 55 -10.05 6.34 1.67
N LYS A 56 -10.65 7.42 1.14
CA LYS A 56 -11.89 7.33 0.36
C LYS A 56 -11.65 6.59 -0.97
N GLN A 57 -10.51 6.87 -1.58
CA GLN A 57 -10.10 6.32 -2.87
C GLN A 57 -8.58 6.26 -2.93
N VAL A 58 -8.04 5.22 -3.57
CA VAL A 58 -6.62 5.12 -3.89
C VAL A 58 -6.46 4.89 -5.38
N ILE A 59 -5.57 5.65 -6.01
CA ILE A 59 -5.22 5.54 -7.44
C ILE A 59 -3.76 5.10 -7.52
N GLY A 60 -3.51 3.93 -8.11
CA GLY A 60 -2.16 3.44 -8.38
C GLY A 60 -1.70 3.78 -9.80
N VAL A 61 -0.44 4.19 -9.94
CA VAL A 61 0.23 4.46 -11.24
C VAL A 61 1.52 3.66 -11.34
#